data_AF-A0A150TCU4-F1
#
_entry.id   AF-A0A150TCU4-F1
#
_cell.length_a   1.000
_cell.length_b   1.000
_cell.length_c   1.000
_cell.angle_alpha   90.00
_cell.angle_beta   90.00
_cell.angle_gamma   90.00
#
_symmetry.space_group_name_H-M   'P 1'
#
loop_
_entity.id
_entity.type
_entity.pdbx_description
1 polymer ?
#
loop_
_entity_poly.entity_id
_entity_poly.type
_entity_poly.pdbx_seq_one_letter_code
_entity_poly.pdbx_strand_id
1 'polypeptide(L)' 'MRAAKIPIVIPADRRVELQVPADLPEGPAEVIVLISSPQKAAPRDKRAALGMDRGTVQIADDFDAPLPEDLQRAFDGET' A
#
# COMPACT_ATOMS: atom_id res chain seq x y z
N MET A 1 -17.01 8.37 -14.40
CA MET A 1 -16.43 9.28 -13.39
C MET A 1 -15.27 10.03 -14.02
N ARG A 2 -15.20 11.36 -13.87
CA ARG A 2 -14.10 12.20 -14.38
C ARG A 2 -13.48 12.93 -13.20
N ALA A 3 -12.14 12.96 -13.12
CA ALA A 3 -11.41 13.57 -12.03
C ALA A 3 -10.28 14.45 -12.58
N ALA A 4 -10.07 15.62 -11.97
CA ALA A 4 -8.92 16.46 -12.23
C ALA A 4 -7.95 16.35 -11.05
N LYS A 5 -6.67 16.07 -11.34
CA LYS A 5 -5.61 16.06 -10.34
C LYS A 5 -4.92 17.41 -10.34
N ILE A 6 -5.03 18.15 -9.23
CA ILE A 6 -4.37 19.45 -9.08
C ILE A 6 -3.39 19.36 -7.90
N PRO A 7 -2.07 19.53 -8.14
CA PRO A 7 -1.10 19.50 -7.07
C PRO A 7 -1.24 20.76 -6.22
N ILE A 8 -1.37 20.59 -4.90
CA ILE A 8 -1.46 21.69 -3.94
C ILE A 8 -0.56 21.42 -2.74
N VAL A 9 -0.19 22.49 -2.04
CA VAL A 9 0.38 22.42 -0.69
C VAL A 9 -0.69 22.92 0.28
N ILE A 10 -0.98 22.15 1.33
CA ILE A 10 -1.97 22.56 2.34
C ILE A 10 -1.35 23.68 3.19
N PRO A 11 -1.92 24.90 3.18
CA PRO A 11 -1.39 26.03 3.94
C PRO A 11 -1.65 25.87 5.45
N ALA A 12 -0.97 26.67 6.26
CA ALA A 12 -1.04 26.58 7.72
C ALA A 12 -2.44 26.86 8.29
N ASP A 13 -3.18 27.76 7.66
CA ASP A 13 -4.58 28.09 7.98
C ASP A 13 -5.58 27.04 7.45
N ARG A 14 -5.08 26.02 6.72
CA ARG A 14 -5.84 24.91 6.13
C ARG A 14 -6.95 25.34 5.17
N ARG A 15 -6.89 26.56 4.63
CA ARG A 15 -7.85 27.05 3.64
C ARG A 15 -7.27 26.92 2.24
N VAL A 16 -7.90 26.13 1.39
CA VAL A 16 -7.51 25.97 -0.01
C VAL A 16 -8.55 26.62 -0.90
N GLU A 17 -8.14 27.61 -1.68
CA GLU A 17 -8.94 28.19 -2.75
C GLU A 17 -8.41 27.65 -4.08
N LEU A 18 -9.29 27.00 -4.84
CA LEU A 18 -8.94 26.32 -6.08
C LEU A 18 -9.94 26.70 -7.17
N GLN A 19 -9.42 27.08 -8.33
CA GLN A 19 -10.23 27.24 -9.53
C GLN A 19 -10.39 25.88 -10.22
N VAL A 20 -11.63 25.44 -10.39
CA VAL A 20 -11.95 24.18 -11.07
C VAL A 20 -11.69 24.34 -12.58
N PRO A 21 -10.99 23.38 -13.23
CA PRO A 21 -10.76 23.39 -14.66
C PRO A 21 -12.07 23.44 -15.47
N ALA A 22 -12.09 24.25 -16.54
CA ALA A 22 -13.27 24.45 -17.39
C ALA A 22 -13.69 23.20 -18.21
N ASP A 23 -12.84 22.17 -18.25
CA ASP A 23 -13.13 20.92 -18.96
C ASP A 23 -13.96 19.93 -18.12
N LEU A 24 -14.16 20.22 -16.83
CA LEU A 24 -15.05 19.46 -15.96
C LEU A 24 -16.51 19.93 -16.14
N PRO A 25 -17.47 18.99 -16.25
CA PRO A 25 -18.88 19.34 -16.41
C PRO A 25 -19.43 20.01 -15.14
N GLU A 26 -20.38 20.92 -15.32
CA GLU A 26 -21.16 21.50 -14.23
C GLU A 26 -22.07 20.44 -13.59
N GLY A 27 -22.20 20.48 -12.27
CA GLY A 27 -23.06 19.57 -11.52
C GLY A 27 -22.52 19.21 -10.14
N PRO A 28 -23.19 18.27 -9.43
CA PRO A 28 -22.72 17.78 -8.15
C PRO A 28 -21.38 17.06 -8.31
N ALA A 29 -20.43 17.37 -7.41
CA ALA A 29 -19.11 16.78 -7.40
C ALA A 29 -18.64 16.49 -5.97
N GLU A 30 -17.84 15.45 -5.81
CA GLU A 30 -17.19 15.09 -4.56
C GLU A 30 -15.75 15.61 -4.54
N VAL A 31 -15.30 16.14 -3.40
CA VAL A 31 -13.93 16.62 -3.19
C VAL A 31 -13.17 15.61 -2.34
N ILE A 32 -12.07 15.09 -2.87
CA ILE A 32 -11.21 14.11 -2.18
C ILE A 32 -9.81 14.71 -2.02
N VAL A 33 -9.29 14.70 -0.78
CA VAL A 33 -7.93 15.15 -0.47
C VAL A 33 -7.00 13.94 -0.35
N LEU A 34 -6.03 13.83 -1.25
CA LEU A 34 -5.01 12.79 -1.22
C LEU A 34 -3.71 13.34 -0.63
N ILE A 35 -3.32 12.84 0.54
CA ILE A 35 -2.06 13.21 1.18
C ILE A 35 -1.03 12.14 0.88
N SER A 36 -0.01 12.50 0.10
CA SER A 36 1.19 11.68 -0.02
C SER A 36 2.10 12.00 1.16
N SER A 37 2.01 11.23 2.24
CA SER A 37 3.11 11.19 3.19
C SER A 37 4.34 10.66 2.45
N PRO A 38 5.57 11.07 2.80
CA PRO A 38 6.73 10.27 2.53
C PRO A 38 6.59 9.01 3.40
N GLN A 39 5.65 8.13 3.06
CA GLN A 39 5.77 6.73 3.37
C GLN A 39 7.16 6.38 2.90
N LYS A 40 8.06 6.10 3.86
CA LYS A 40 9.46 5.74 3.64
C LYS A 40 9.47 4.91 2.38
N ALA A 41 9.84 5.53 1.27
CA ALA A 41 9.85 4.85 0.00
C ALA A 41 11.00 3.89 0.18
N ALA A 42 10.71 2.64 0.58
CA ALA A 42 11.60 1.56 0.24
C ALA A 42 11.86 1.78 -1.24
N PRO A 43 13.12 1.98 -1.66
CA PRO A 43 13.41 2.14 -3.07
C PRO A 43 12.69 1.00 -3.76
N ARG A 44 11.75 1.30 -4.66
CA ARG A 44 11.29 0.30 -5.62
C ARG A 44 12.46 0.13 -6.56
N ASP A 45 13.47 -0.56 -6.06
CA ASP A 45 14.59 -1.00 -6.83
C ASP A 45 13.96 -1.95 -7.84
N LYS A 46 13.86 -1.50 -9.09
CA LYS A 46 13.36 -2.30 -10.21
C LYS A 46 14.27 -3.49 -10.53
N ARG A 47 15.25 -3.73 -9.66
CA ARG A 47 15.98 -4.96 -9.45
C ARG A 47 15.66 -5.42 -8.03
N ALA A 48 14.47 -6.00 -7.82
CA ALA A 48 14.32 -6.96 -6.75
C ALA A 48 15.26 -8.12 -7.12
N ALA A 49 16.54 -7.97 -6.79
CA ALA A 49 17.51 -9.03 -6.92
C ALA A 49 16.96 -10.16 -6.05
N LEU A 50 16.65 -11.29 -6.68
CA LEU A 50 16.28 -12.51 -5.96
C LEU A 50 17.35 -12.74 -4.89
N GLY A 51 16.95 -12.73 -3.62
CA GLY A 51 17.86 -12.89 -2.49
C GLY A 51 18.28 -11.60 -1.76
N MET A 52 17.49 -10.51 -1.80
CA MET A 52 17.70 -9.37 -0.86
C MET A 52 17.73 -9.81 0.60
N ASP A 53 16.98 -10.87 0.94
CA ASP A 53 16.91 -11.45 2.28
C ASP A 53 17.73 -12.76 2.41
N ARG A 54 18.66 -13.00 1.48
CA ARG A 54 19.52 -14.20 1.52
C ARG A 54 20.44 -14.12 2.74
N GLY A 55 20.19 -14.99 3.72
CA GLY A 55 20.92 -15.04 4.99
C GLY A 55 20.29 -14.26 6.14
N THR A 56 19.17 -13.55 5.92
CA THR A 56 18.38 -12.91 7.00
C THR A 56 17.21 -13.78 7.47
N VAL A 57 16.81 -14.77 6.67
CA VAL A 57 15.83 -15.78 7.06
C VAL A 57 16.51 -16.82 7.96
N GLN A 58 16.15 -16.84 9.23
CA GLN A 58 16.51 -17.93 10.15
C GLN A 58 15.43 -19.01 10.03
N ILE A 59 15.83 -20.16 9.47
CA ILE A 59 14.98 -21.36 9.46
C ILE A 59 15.25 -22.08 10.78
N ALA A 60 14.18 -22.45 11.49
CA ALA A 60 14.31 -23.22 12.72
C ALA A 60 14.84 -24.63 12.39
N ASP A 61 15.63 -25.21 13.30
CA ASP A 61 16.27 -26.52 13.08
C ASP A 61 15.26 -27.66 12.87
N ASP A 62 14.01 -27.46 13.30
CA ASP A 62 12.89 -28.38 13.22
C ASP A 62 11.91 -28.07 12.08
N PHE A 63 12.28 -27.21 11.13
CA PHE A 63 11.39 -26.86 10.02
C PHE A 63 10.92 -28.07 9.18
N ASP A 64 11.77 -29.08 9.04
CA ASP A 64 11.45 -30.33 8.33
C ASP A 64 10.75 -31.37 9.23
N ALA A 65 10.50 -31.06 10.51
CA ALA A 65 9.77 -31.95 11.41
C ALA A 65 8.30 -32.05 10.99
N PRO A 66 7.64 -33.20 11.23
CA PRO A 66 6.21 -33.33 10.98
C PRO A 66 5.44 -32.29 11.81
N LEU A 67 4.41 -31.71 11.20
CA LEU A 67 3.53 -30.79 11.91
C LEU A 67 2.81 -31.53 13.05
N PRO A 68 2.54 -30.84 14.16
CA PRO A 68 1.62 -31.33 15.20
C PRO A 68 0.28 -31.78 14.61
N GLU A 69 -0.32 -32.83 15.17
CA GLU A 69 -1.53 -33.48 14.60
C GLU A 69 -2.72 -32.53 14.46
N ASP A 70 -2.87 -31.57 15.38
CA ASP A 70 -3.91 -30.55 15.36
C ASP A 70 -3.72 -29.55 14.21
N LEU A 71 -2.48 -29.10 14.00
CA LEU A 71 -2.12 -28.19 12.90
C LEU A 71 -2.17 -28.89 11.55
N GLN A 72 -1.72 -30.15 11.49
CA GLN A 72 -1.79 -30.98 10.29
C GLN A 72 -3.25 -31.19 9.87
N ARG A 73 -4.13 -31.53 10.82
CA ARG A 73 -5.57 -31.69 10.56
C ARG A 73 -6.23 -30.40 10.06
N ALA A 74 -5.88 -29.26 10.67
CA ALA A 74 -6.36 -27.95 10.21
C ALA A 74 -5.86 -27.59 8.80
N PHE A 75 -4.63 -27.99 8.44
CA PHE A 75 -4.06 -27.75 7.12
C PHE A 75 -4.67 -28.66 6.05
N ASP A 76 -4.95 -29.92 6.39
CA ASP A 76 -5.58 -30.92 5.51
C ASP A 76 -7.10 -30.69 5.33
N GLY A 77 -7.66 -29.69 6.02
CA GLY A 77 -9.05 -29.27 5.88
C GLY A 77 -10.05 -30.14 6.64
N GLU A 78 -9.58 -30.95 7.59
CA GLU A 78 -10.42 -31.73 8.49
C GLU A 78 -10.75 -30.88 9.73
N THR A 79 -11.86 -30.12 9.70
CA THR A 79 -12.41 -29.45 10.89
C THR A 79 -13.12 -30.42 11.83
#